data_AF-A0A7V6U205-F1
#
_entry.id   AF-A0A7V6U205-F1
#
_cell.length_a   1.000
_cell.length_b   1.000
_cell.length_c   1.000
_cell.angle_alpha   90.00
_cell.angle_beta   90.00
_cell.angle_gamma   90.00
#
_symmetry.space_group_name_H-M   'P 1'
#
loop_
_entity.id
_entity.type
_entity.pdbx_description
1 polymer ?
#
loop_
_entity_poly.entity_id
_entity_poly.type
_entity_poly.pdbx_seq_one_letter_code
_entity_poly.pdbx_strand_id
1 'polypeptide(L)'
;MRVFLFAGLLTLATGGVGLAASCEQNFKSDGVSLVTSVSYRSTQSFAGVKSSAALQRLAQAIAAEGFSGIKVNKQLASIEAFQETTGSGRIQTLRVTARAQGKSTRVDAVFTIQAGQATSKSVVREGLCRIITSAAN
;
A
#
# COMPACT_ATOMS: atom_id res chain seq x y z
N MET A 1 -24.05 56.41 -31.61
CA MET A 1 -23.84 55.00 -31.99
C MET A 1 -22.98 54.37 -30.89
N ARG A 2 -23.56 53.55 -30.00
CA ARG A 2 -22.87 52.98 -28.83
C ARG A 2 -22.20 51.66 -29.23
N VAL A 3 -20.88 51.59 -29.13
CA VAL A 3 -20.10 50.37 -29.31
C VAL A 3 -19.88 49.75 -27.93
N PHE A 4 -20.37 48.54 -27.71
CA PHE A 4 -20.16 47.77 -26.49
C PHE A 4 -18.91 46.89 -26.64
N LEU A 5 -17.90 47.13 -25.80
CA LEU A 5 -16.75 46.26 -25.60
C LEU A 5 -17.11 45.17 -24.58
N PHE A 6 -17.21 43.92 -25.02
CA PHE A 6 -17.26 42.76 -24.13
C PHE A 6 -15.85 42.16 -23.99
N ALA A 7 -15.22 42.39 -22.84
CA ALA A 7 -14.00 41.72 -22.44
C ALA A 7 -14.36 40.33 -21.88
N GLY A 8 -14.13 39.27 -22.67
CA GLY A 8 -14.29 37.88 -22.23
C GLY A 8 -12.99 37.35 -21.61
N LEU A 9 -12.96 37.26 -20.28
CA LEU A 9 -11.86 36.63 -19.54
C LEU A 9 -12.05 35.10 -19.58
N LEU A 10 -11.27 34.41 -20.41
CA LEU A 10 -11.28 32.95 -20.52
C LEU A 10 -10.45 32.34 -19.37
N THR A 11 -11.12 31.95 -18.28
CA THR A 11 -10.51 31.21 -17.18
C THR A 11 -10.25 29.76 -17.59
N LEU A 12 -9.00 29.47 -17.96
CA LEU A 12 -8.48 28.10 -18.10
C LEU A 12 -8.46 27.44 -16.71
N ALA A 13 -9.54 26.75 -16.37
CA ALA A 13 -9.55 25.82 -15.24
C ALA A 13 -8.66 24.63 -15.59
N THR A 14 -7.38 24.68 -15.20
CA THR A 14 -6.50 23.50 -15.17
C THR A 14 -6.99 22.57 -14.06
N GLY A 15 -7.97 21.73 -14.39
CA GLY A 15 -8.37 20.59 -13.58
C GLY A 15 -7.22 19.59 -13.53
N GLY A 16 -6.34 19.74 -12.54
CA GLY A 16 -5.33 18.74 -12.25
C GLY A 16 -6.00 17.44 -11.83
N VAL A 17 -6.10 16.48 -12.75
CA VAL A 17 -6.29 15.07 -12.40
C VAL A 17 -5.05 14.66 -11.63
N GLY A 18 -5.11 14.79 -10.31
CA GLY A 18 -4.11 14.21 -9.41
C GLY A 18 -4.12 12.70 -9.63
N LEU A 19 -3.16 12.20 -10.41
CA LEU A 19 -2.87 10.77 -10.46
C LEU A 19 -2.56 10.35 -9.03
N ALA A 20 -3.38 9.47 -8.45
CA ALA A 20 -3.07 8.89 -7.15
C ALA A 20 -1.69 8.24 -7.25
N ALA A 21 -0.77 8.63 -6.38
CA ALA A 21 0.61 8.14 -6.41
C ALA A 21 0.63 6.60 -6.35
N SER A 22 1.43 5.97 -7.21
CA SER A 22 1.53 4.52 -7.27
C SER A 22 2.18 3.95 -5.99
N CYS A 23 2.03 2.66 -5.76
CA CYS A 23 2.69 1.99 -4.64
C CYS A 23 4.21 2.24 -4.61
N GLU A 24 4.88 2.23 -5.77
CA GLU A 24 6.34 2.42 -5.84
C GLU A 24 6.73 3.83 -5.40
N GLN A 25 5.93 4.84 -5.76
CA GLN A 25 6.15 6.23 -5.39
C GLN A 25 5.95 6.47 -3.89
N ASN A 26 5.08 5.68 -3.25
CA ASN A 26 4.82 5.76 -1.82
C ASN A 26 5.71 4.84 -0.97
N PHE A 27 6.63 4.10 -1.59
CA PHE A 27 7.50 3.17 -0.87
C PHE A 27 8.53 3.92 -0.01
N LYS A 28 8.61 3.53 1.26
CA LYS A 28 9.56 4.05 2.25
C LYS A 28 10.19 2.92 3.04
N SER A 29 11.40 3.16 3.53
CA SER A 29 12.12 2.24 4.42
C SER A 29 12.68 3.01 5.60
N ASP A 30 12.39 2.55 6.82
CA ASP A 30 12.84 3.16 8.07
C ASP A 30 13.64 2.15 8.88
N GLY A 31 14.82 2.56 9.39
CA GLY A 31 15.75 1.71 10.13
C GLY A 31 17.07 1.44 9.39
N VAL A 32 18.05 0.88 10.11
CA VAL A 32 19.38 0.55 9.60
C VAL A 32 19.53 -0.97 9.58
N SER A 33 19.68 -1.55 8.39
CA SER A 33 19.87 -3.00 8.23
C SER A 33 21.04 -3.49 9.07
N LEU A 34 20.92 -4.70 9.62
CA LEU A 34 21.86 -5.34 10.55
C LEU A 34 21.95 -4.72 11.96
N VAL A 35 21.72 -3.41 12.11
CA VAL A 35 21.85 -2.70 13.40
C VAL A 35 20.51 -2.58 14.14
N THR A 36 19.42 -2.30 13.42
CA THR A 36 18.06 -2.17 13.97
C THR A 36 17.07 -3.04 13.20
N SER A 37 15.82 -3.11 13.67
CA SER A 37 14.73 -3.55 12.80
C SER A 37 14.59 -2.58 11.62
N VAL A 38 14.15 -3.10 10.48
CA VAL A 38 13.86 -2.29 9.30
C VAL A 38 12.41 -2.49 8.93
N SER A 39 11.68 -1.38 8.80
CA SER A 39 10.29 -1.37 8.36
C SER A 39 10.20 -0.81 6.95
N TYR A 40 9.58 -1.59 6.07
CA TYR A 40 9.28 -1.20 4.69
C TYR A 40 7.79 -0.95 4.59
N ARG A 41 7.41 0.21 4.04
CA ARG A 41 6.03 0.65 3.99
C ARG A 41 5.69 1.11 2.59
N SER A 42 4.48 0.82 2.15
CA SER A 42 3.86 1.53 1.03
C SER A 42 2.35 1.66 1.21
N THR A 43 1.74 2.49 0.38
CA THR A 43 0.31 2.74 0.34
C THR A 43 -0.16 3.01 -1.07
N GLN A 44 -1.43 2.69 -1.35
CA GLN A 44 -2.13 3.08 -2.57
C GLN A 44 -3.63 3.17 -2.29
N SER A 45 -4.33 4.06 -2.98
CA SER A 45 -5.78 4.17 -2.93
C SER A 45 -6.41 3.64 -4.21
N PHE A 46 -7.50 2.89 -4.09
CA PHE A 46 -8.22 2.28 -5.19
C PHE A 46 -9.66 2.79 -5.22
N ALA A 47 -10.03 3.51 -6.29
CA ALA A 47 -11.39 3.99 -6.47
C ALA A 47 -12.34 2.84 -6.84
N GLY A 48 -13.58 2.86 -6.33
CA GLY A 48 -14.62 1.87 -6.66
C GLY A 48 -14.44 0.49 -6.00
N VAL A 49 -13.34 0.26 -5.28
CA VAL A 49 -13.09 -0.99 -4.57
C VAL A 49 -13.71 -0.93 -3.18
N LYS A 50 -14.53 -1.93 -2.82
CA LYS A 50 -15.07 -2.08 -1.46
C LYS A 50 -13.97 -2.61 -0.53
N SER A 51 -13.88 -2.03 0.66
CA SER A 51 -12.88 -2.41 1.69
C SER A 51 -12.90 -3.90 2.02
N SER A 52 -14.09 -4.51 2.16
CA SER A 52 -14.22 -5.95 2.44
C SER A 52 -13.70 -6.84 1.30
N ALA A 53 -13.96 -6.46 0.05
CA ALA A 53 -13.47 -7.17 -1.13
C ALA A 53 -11.95 -7.04 -1.27
N ALA A 54 -11.41 -5.82 -1.05
CA ALA A 54 -9.97 -5.60 -0.98
C ALA A 54 -9.33 -6.48 0.09
N LEU A 55 -9.91 -6.52 1.30
CA LEU A 55 -9.38 -7.31 2.41
C LEU A 55 -9.31 -8.81 2.09
N GLN A 56 -10.33 -9.35 1.43
CA GLN A 56 -10.34 -10.75 1.00
C GLN A 56 -9.24 -11.05 -0.03
N ARG A 57 -9.11 -10.21 -1.06
CA ARG A 57 -8.09 -10.37 -2.11
C ARG A 57 -6.67 -10.24 -1.57
N LEU A 58 -6.47 -9.27 -0.67
CA LEU A 58 -5.20 -9.08 0.01
C LEU A 58 -4.82 -10.33 0.83
N ALA A 59 -5.78 -10.94 1.55
CA ALA A 59 -5.50 -12.16 2.30
C ALA A 59 -5.09 -13.33 1.37
N GLN A 60 -5.74 -13.46 0.21
CA GLN A 60 -5.39 -14.47 -0.80
C GLN A 60 -4.00 -14.23 -1.38
N ALA A 61 -3.67 -12.98 -1.73
CA ALA A 61 -2.35 -12.62 -2.25
C ALA A 61 -1.25 -12.86 -1.20
N ILE A 62 -1.50 -12.49 0.06
CA ILE A 62 -0.57 -12.74 1.18
C ILE A 62 -0.29 -14.24 1.35
N ALA A 63 -1.31 -15.08 1.23
CA ALA A 63 -1.14 -16.54 1.25
C ALA A 63 -0.31 -17.03 0.05
N ALA A 64 -0.56 -16.49 -1.15
CA ALA A 64 0.17 -16.87 -2.36
C ALA A 64 1.65 -16.45 -2.32
N GLU A 65 2.00 -15.36 -1.64
CA GLU A 65 3.39 -14.93 -1.40
C GLU A 65 4.11 -15.79 -0.34
N GLY A 66 3.44 -16.79 0.27
CA GLY A 66 4.05 -17.71 1.24
C GLY A 66 4.06 -17.22 2.68
N PHE A 67 3.28 -16.19 3.03
CA PHE A 67 3.09 -15.80 4.42
C PHE A 67 2.29 -16.86 5.20
N SER A 68 2.70 -17.09 6.44
CA SER A 68 2.05 -17.95 7.41
C SER A 68 1.27 -17.15 8.46
N GLY A 69 0.39 -17.83 9.21
CA GLY A 69 -0.32 -17.25 10.35
C GLY A 69 -1.24 -16.08 10.00
N ILE A 70 -1.85 -16.12 8.82
CA ILE A 70 -2.72 -15.06 8.30
C ILE A 70 -3.94 -14.89 9.22
N LYS A 71 -4.02 -13.74 9.89
CA LYS A 71 -5.14 -13.33 10.73
C LYS A 71 -5.86 -12.15 10.09
N VAL A 72 -7.10 -12.37 9.65
CA VAL A 72 -7.94 -11.32 9.07
C VAL A 72 -8.85 -10.75 10.15
N ASN A 73 -8.69 -9.46 10.46
CA ASN A 73 -9.57 -8.71 11.35
C ASN A 73 -10.50 -7.83 10.51
N LYS A 74 -11.76 -8.27 10.37
CA LYS A 74 -12.76 -7.57 9.55
C LYS A 74 -13.19 -6.23 10.15
N GLN A 75 -13.19 -6.13 11.49
CA GLN A 75 -13.59 -4.94 12.23
C GLN A 75 -12.57 -3.81 12.06
N LEU A 76 -11.28 -4.14 12.04
CA LEU A 76 -10.18 -3.19 11.85
C LEU A 76 -9.76 -3.06 10.38
N ALA A 77 -10.41 -3.79 9.48
CA ALA A 77 -10.03 -3.93 8.07
C ALA A 77 -8.53 -4.19 7.90
N SER A 78 -7.99 -5.14 8.67
CA SER A 78 -6.56 -5.44 8.74
C SER A 78 -6.26 -6.93 8.58
N ILE A 79 -5.03 -7.20 8.17
CA ILE A 79 -4.44 -8.52 8.05
C ILE A 79 -3.08 -8.47 8.71
N GLU A 80 -2.82 -9.46 9.56
CA GLU A 80 -1.49 -9.73 10.11
C GLU A 80 -1.03 -11.08 9.62
N ALA A 81 0.24 -11.18 9.23
CA ALA A 81 0.86 -12.42 8.81
C ALA A 81 2.37 -12.37 9.11
N PHE A 82 3.04 -13.51 9.02
CA PHE A 82 4.48 -13.57 9.22
C PHE A 82 5.15 -14.51 8.22
N GLN A 83 6.46 -14.36 8.04
CA GLN A 83 7.31 -15.29 7.31
C GLN A 83 8.53 -15.65 8.16
N GLU A 84 9.09 -16.82 7.91
CA GLU A 84 10.40 -17.21 8.42
C GLU A 84 11.26 -17.72 7.27
N THR A 85 11.90 -16.78 6.56
CA THR A 85 12.68 -17.10 5.35
C THR A 85 14.09 -17.64 5.61
N THR A 86 14.64 -17.43 6.81
CA THR A 86 16.04 -17.75 7.12
C THR A 86 16.24 -19.02 7.94
N GLY A 87 15.16 -19.71 8.35
CA GLY A 87 15.23 -20.90 9.21
C GLY A 87 15.88 -20.65 10.59
N SER A 88 15.99 -19.39 10.99
CA SER A 88 16.73 -18.97 12.19
C SER A 88 15.80 -18.65 13.37
N GLY A 89 14.51 -18.96 13.29
CA GLY A 89 13.48 -18.57 14.26
C GLY A 89 13.13 -17.07 14.27
N ARG A 90 13.74 -16.27 13.38
CA ARG A 90 13.54 -14.81 13.34
C ARG A 90 12.46 -14.46 12.34
N ILE A 91 11.23 -14.35 12.83
CA ILE A 91 10.07 -14.04 12.01
C ILE A 91 10.12 -12.61 11.47
N GLN A 92 9.79 -12.46 10.19
CA GLN A 92 9.44 -11.18 9.57
C GLN A 92 7.92 -11.02 9.63
N THR A 93 7.44 -9.82 9.92
CA THR A 93 6.00 -9.58 10.08
C THR A 93 5.47 -8.70 8.96
N LEU A 94 4.25 -8.99 8.52
CA LEU A 94 3.50 -8.19 7.58
C LEU A 94 2.19 -7.75 8.23
N ARG A 95 1.90 -6.46 8.13
CA ARG A 95 0.62 -5.88 8.47
C ARG A 95 0.07 -5.10 7.30
N VAL A 96 -1.14 -5.45 6.87
CA VAL A 96 -1.85 -4.77 5.79
C VAL A 96 -3.18 -4.26 6.32
N THR A 97 -3.60 -3.07 5.88
CA THR A 97 -4.93 -2.52 6.16
C THR A 97 -5.59 -2.08 4.87
N ALA A 98 -6.90 -2.27 4.74
CA ALA A 98 -7.71 -1.86 3.59
C ALA A 98 -8.87 -0.97 4.07
N ARG A 99 -8.60 0.29 4.38
CA ARG A 99 -9.58 1.20 5.01
C ARG A 99 -10.43 1.90 3.95
N ALA A 100 -11.74 1.95 4.16
CA ALA A 100 -12.63 2.76 3.33
C ALA A 100 -12.31 4.26 3.48
N GLN A 101 -12.28 4.98 2.36
CA GLN A 101 -12.10 6.43 2.25
C GLN A 101 -13.07 6.96 1.18
N GLY A 102 -14.28 7.32 1.60
CA GLY A 102 -15.36 7.71 0.68
C GLY A 102 -15.69 6.57 -0.30
N LYS A 103 -15.57 6.84 -1.61
CA LYS A 103 -15.77 5.85 -2.69
C LYS A 103 -14.50 5.08 -3.04
N SER A 104 -13.43 5.24 -2.27
CA SER A 104 -12.16 4.55 -2.47
C SER A 104 -11.82 3.66 -1.26
N THR A 105 -10.93 2.70 -1.47
CA THR A 105 -10.28 1.97 -0.39
C THR A 105 -8.80 2.29 -0.42
N ARG A 106 -8.28 2.76 0.72
CA ARG A 106 -6.85 2.97 0.92
C ARG A 106 -6.23 1.72 1.52
N VAL A 107 -5.22 1.22 0.84
CA VAL A 107 -4.39 0.13 1.32
C VAL A 107 -3.09 0.70 1.88
N ASP A 108 -2.71 0.27 3.07
CA ASP A 108 -1.39 0.50 3.65
C ASP A 108 -0.80 -0.86 3.99
N ALA A 109 0.45 -1.10 3.60
CA ALA A 109 1.19 -2.30 3.97
C ALA A 109 2.50 -1.94 4.65
N VAL A 110 2.85 -2.69 5.70
CA VAL A 110 4.10 -2.56 6.45
C VAL A 110 4.70 -3.95 6.61
N PHE A 111 5.90 -4.15 6.10
CA PHE A 111 6.70 -5.34 6.29
C PHE A 111 7.91 -5.01 7.16
N THR A 112 8.11 -5.75 8.24
CA THR A 112 9.16 -5.49 9.22
C THR A 112 10.08 -6.70 9.33
N ILE A 113 11.38 -6.47 9.21
CA ILE A 113 12.42 -7.46 9.46
C ILE A 113 13.16 -7.12 10.76
N GLN A 114 13.63 -8.14 11.46
CA GLN A 114 14.34 -7.97 12.72
C GLN A 114 15.81 -7.57 12.48
N ALA A 115 16.45 -7.05 13.53
CA ALA A 115 17.89 -6.77 13.50
C ALA A 115 18.69 -8.05 13.16
N GLY A 116 19.81 -7.87 12.47
CA GLY A 116 20.63 -8.98 11.98
C GLY A 116 20.06 -9.73 10.76
N GLN A 117 18.94 -9.29 10.19
CA GLN A 117 18.44 -9.76 8.89
C GLN A 117 18.72 -8.73 7.80
N ALA A 118 19.02 -9.21 6.59
CA ALA A 118 19.23 -8.40 5.41
C ALA A 118 18.32 -8.86 4.27
N THR A 119 17.82 -7.91 3.51
CA THR A 119 17.04 -8.15 2.29
C THR A 119 17.24 -6.99 1.32
N SER A 120 16.94 -7.20 0.04
CA SER A 120 16.99 -6.14 -0.95
C SER A 120 15.76 -5.25 -0.86
N LYS A 121 15.97 -3.93 -0.85
CA LYS A 121 14.87 -2.94 -0.94
C LYS A 121 14.01 -3.14 -2.18
N SER A 122 14.61 -3.55 -3.31
CA SER A 122 13.86 -3.75 -4.56
C SER A 122 12.90 -4.92 -4.45
N VAL A 123 13.35 -6.04 -3.88
CA VAL A 123 12.55 -7.25 -3.67
C VAL A 123 11.38 -6.97 -2.74
N VAL A 124 11.62 -6.28 -1.61
CA VAL A 124 10.55 -5.92 -0.68
C VAL A 124 9.55 -4.95 -1.31
N ARG A 125 10.03 -3.96 -2.06
CA ARG A 125 9.16 -3.01 -2.77
C ARG A 125 8.25 -3.74 -3.76
N GLU A 126 8.82 -4.62 -4.58
CA GLU A 126 8.05 -5.38 -5.57
C GLU A 126 7.00 -6.28 -4.91
N GLY A 127 7.39 -7.05 -3.88
CA GLY A 127 6.46 -7.89 -3.13
C GLY A 127 5.35 -7.10 -2.44
N LEU A 128 5.68 -5.99 -1.77
CA LEU A 128 4.68 -5.11 -1.16
C LEU A 128 3.72 -4.53 -2.20
N CYS A 129 4.22 -4.08 -3.35
CA CYS A 129 3.38 -3.50 -4.39
C CYS A 129 2.52 -4.52 -5.12
N ARG A 130 3.01 -5.76 -5.29
CA ARG A 130 2.20 -6.88 -5.77
C ARG A 130 1.06 -7.22 -4.83
N ILE A 131 1.33 -7.30 -3.52
CA ILE A 131 0.27 -7.46 -2.50
C ILE A 131 -0.72 -6.30 -2.56
N ILE A 132 -0.26 -5.05 -2.50
CA ILE A 132 -1.15 -3.87 -2.50
C ILE A 132 -2.06 -3.84 -3.73
N THR A 133 -1.51 -4.12 -4.92
CA THR A 133 -2.26 -4.09 -6.19
C THR A 133 -3.35 -5.16 -6.25
N SER A 134 -3.18 -6.29 -5.57
CA SER A 134 -4.20 -7.35 -5.50
C SER A 134 -5.54 -6.88 -4.95
N ALA A 135 -5.59 -5.78 -4.18
CA ALA A 135 -6.84 -5.23 -3.66
C ALA A 135 -7.87 -4.91 -4.77
N ALA A 136 -7.41 -4.58 -5.98
CA ALA A 136 -8.25 -4.23 -7.12
C ALA A 136 -8.51 -5.38 -8.10
N ASN A 137 -7.77 -6.50 -8.01
CA ASN A 137 -7.84 -7.63 -8.95
C ASN A 137 -8.94 -8.64 -8.58
#